data_AF-A0A2V9JZJ6-F1
#
_entry.id   AF-A0A2V9JZJ6-F1
#
_cell.length_a   1.000
_cell.length_b   1.000
_cell.length_c   1.000
_cell.angle_alpha   90.00
_cell.angle_beta   90.00
_cell.angle_gamma   90.00
#
_symmetry.space_group_name_H-M   'P 1'
#
loop_
_entity.id
_entity.type
_entity.pdbx_description
1 polymer ?
#
loop_
_entity_poly.entity_id
_entity_poly.type
_entity_poly.pdbx_seq_one_letter_code
_entity_poly.pdbx_strand_id
1 'polypeptide(L)'
;MKFRQVLAIAIVGHLAASARALPQQHAALSEEEEIKIRDTQDPGERIKVYLEISGDRLGKFEAGRASATDPRYDYESYFTALLTQYIELNDEMKDWIEDQHERGGDMRGGLKALLEQGPKQLEQLRGAEQNPDKYYASYSHSLQDAIDDLTDTLDGASKAMNAQVKRFGELKREQKLEAQEVKERAKEDKKRGKEEKKLRKREHKKGIPGAEDDNPN
;
A
#
# COMPACT_ATOMS: atom_id res chain seq x y z
N MET A 1 14.34 54.85 67.81
CA MET A 1 12.92 54.46 67.67
C MET A 1 12.55 54.43 66.19
N LYS A 2 11.84 53.36 65.75
CA LYS A 2 11.05 53.23 64.51
C LYS A 2 11.79 52.90 63.20
N PHE A 3 11.86 51.58 63.00
CA PHE A 3 11.71 50.77 61.78
C PHE A 3 11.06 51.39 60.52
N ARG A 4 11.41 50.76 59.36
CA ARG A 4 10.71 50.58 58.06
C ARG A 4 11.30 51.43 56.91
N GLN A 5 11.50 50.98 55.68
CA GLN A 5 11.28 49.72 54.94
C GLN A 5 12.11 49.78 53.63
N VAL A 6 12.43 48.61 53.07
CA VAL A 6 13.11 48.39 51.79
C VAL A 6 12.19 48.70 50.60
N LEU A 7 12.72 49.20 49.48
CA LEU A 7 12.19 48.87 48.15
C LEU A 7 13.28 48.96 47.07
N ALA A 8 13.77 47.79 46.64
CA ALA A 8 14.49 47.62 45.39
C ALA A 8 13.46 47.39 44.27
N ILE A 9 13.47 48.23 43.24
CA ILE A 9 12.63 48.07 42.05
C ILE A 9 13.44 47.23 41.05
N ALA A 10 13.06 45.96 40.89
CA ALA A 10 13.47 45.13 39.76
C ALA A 10 12.34 45.16 38.71
N ILE A 11 12.60 45.78 37.56
CA ILE A 11 11.72 45.74 36.41
C ILE A 11 12.03 44.44 35.65
N VAL A 12 11.16 43.44 35.81
CA VAL A 12 11.16 42.24 34.97
C VAL A 12 10.17 42.51 33.82
N GLY A 13 10.70 42.78 32.63
CA GLY A 13 9.90 42.82 31.41
C GLY A 13 9.47 41.41 31.04
N HIS A 14 8.18 41.11 31.13
CA HIS A 14 7.58 39.93 30.51
C HIS A 14 7.39 40.19 29.01
N LEU A 15 8.23 39.57 28.17
CA LEU A 15 7.82 39.28 26.80
C LEU A 15 6.78 38.15 26.88
N ALA A 16 5.50 38.51 26.82
CA ALA A 16 4.46 37.56 26.46
C ALA A 16 4.58 37.29 24.96
N ALA A 17 5.30 36.24 24.59
CA ALA A 17 5.20 35.66 23.26
C ALA A 17 3.81 35.01 23.15
N SER A 18 2.86 35.73 22.56
CA SER A 18 1.60 35.14 22.11
C SER A 18 1.93 34.13 21.03
N ALA A 19 2.02 32.86 21.40
CA ALA A 19 1.98 31.76 20.45
C ALA A 19 0.62 31.82 19.76
N ARG A 20 0.56 32.43 18.57
CA ARG A 20 -0.54 32.19 17.64
C ARG A 20 -0.46 30.71 17.29
N ALA A 21 -1.41 29.93 17.78
CA ALA A 21 -1.68 28.62 17.23
C ALA A 21 -1.88 28.82 15.72
N LEU A 22 -0.97 28.28 14.92
CA LEU A 22 -1.20 28.14 13.48
C LEU A 22 -2.49 27.34 13.31
N PRO A 23 -3.33 27.63 12.30
CA PRO A 23 -4.45 26.76 11.97
C PRO A 23 -3.88 25.35 11.83
N GLN A 24 -4.40 24.43 12.63
CA GLN A 24 -4.02 23.03 12.60
C GLN A 24 -4.30 22.57 11.17
N GLN A 25 -3.25 22.38 10.36
CA GLN A 25 -3.41 21.74 9.05
C GLN A 25 -4.17 20.44 9.32
N HIS A 26 -5.30 20.23 8.66
CA HIS A 26 -6.07 19.00 8.76
C HIS A 26 -5.25 17.89 8.10
N ALA A 27 -4.26 17.34 8.81
CA ALA A 27 -3.48 16.24 8.30
C ALA A 27 -4.42 15.05 8.01
N ALA A 28 -4.33 14.49 6.81
CA ALA A 28 -5.02 13.24 6.45
C ALA A 28 -4.68 12.11 7.42
N LEU A 29 -3.41 12.05 7.84
CA LEU A 29 -2.84 10.98 8.65
C LEU A 29 -2.53 11.45 10.07
N SER A 30 -2.79 10.58 11.04
CA SER A 30 -2.17 10.65 12.36
C SER A 30 -0.71 10.19 12.30
N GLU A 31 0.07 10.49 13.33
CA GLU A 31 1.47 10.04 13.42
C GLU A 31 1.56 8.50 13.37
N GLU A 32 0.64 7.80 14.04
CA GLU A 32 0.57 6.34 14.03
C GLU A 32 0.19 5.78 12.65
N GLU A 33 -0.74 6.44 11.95
CA GLU A 33 -1.15 6.06 10.61
C GLU A 33 -0.01 6.28 9.60
N GLU A 34 0.73 7.39 9.71
CA GLU A 34 1.91 7.66 8.90
C GLU A 34 3.01 6.60 9.15
N ILE A 35 3.28 6.27 10.42
CA ILE A 35 4.21 5.20 10.77
C ILE A 35 3.76 3.86 10.18
N LYS A 36 2.47 3.51 10.28
CA LYS A 36 1.91 2.26 9.76
C LYS A 36 2.08 2.17 8.23
N ILE A 37 1.78 3.26 7.52
CA ILE A 37 1.96 3.35 6.07
C ILE A 37 3.43 3.23 5.69
N ARG A 38 4.31 3.96 6.40
CA ARG A 38 5.76 3.92 6.16
C ARG A 38 6.36 2.55 6.41
N ASP A 39 5.93 1.86 7.46
CA ASP A 39 6.52 0.57 7.86
C ASP A 39 5.95 -0.59 7.02
N THR A 40 4.81 -0.39 6.34
CA THR A 40 4.21 -1.38 5.43
C THR A 40 4.84 -1.31 4.04
N GLN A 41 5.90 -2.10 3.83
CA GLN A 41 6.65 -2.10 2.57
C GLN A 41 6.08 -3.02 1.48
N ASP A 42 5.23 -3.99 1.83
CA ASP A 42 4.58 -4.84 0.82
C ASP A 42 3.55 -4.01 0.02
N PRO A 43 3.64 -3.99 -1.33
CA PRO A 43 2.77 -3.15 -2.16
C PRO A 43 1.29 -3.44 -1.98
N GLY A 44 0.92 -4.73 -1.88
CA GLY A 44 -0.46 -5.15 -1.72
C GLY A 44 -1.00 -4.86 -0.31
N GLU A 45 -0.20 -5.07 0.72
CA GLU A 45 -0.60 -4.74 2.10
C GLU A 45 -0.74 -3.24 2.32
N ARG A 46 0.14 -2.41 1.73
CA ARG A 46 0.04 -0.95 1.89
C ARG A 46 -1.25 -0.38 1.30
N ILE A 47 -1.74 -0.92 0.17
CA ILE A 47 -3.07 -0.57 -0.38
C ILE A 47 -4.17 -0.89 0.64
N LYS A 48 -4.09 -2.02 1.34
CA LYS A 48 -5.09 -2.36 2.36
C LYS A 48 -5.04 -1.42 3.56
N VAL A 49 -3.84 -0.95 3.94
CA VAL A 49 -3.68 0.04 5.01
C VAL A 49 -4.35 1.37 4.62
N TYR A 50 -4.12 1.85 3.40
CA TYR A 50 -4.82 3.05 2.90
C TYR A 50 -6.35 2.86 2.93
N LEU A 51 -6.84 1.72 2.47
CA LEU A 51 -8.26 1.39 2.44
C LEU A 51 -8.90 1.31 3.83
N GLU A 52 -8.16 0.84 4.83
CA GLU A 52 -8.59 0.82 6.23
C GLU A 52 -8.74 2.26 6.76
N ILE A 53 -7.71 3.08 6.57
CA ILE A 53 -7.69 4.45 7.09
C ILE A 53 -8.75 5.32 6.39
N SER A 54 -8.90 5.21 5.07
CA SER A 54 -9.94 5.93 4.33
C SER A 54 -11.34 5.42 4.72
N GLY A 55 -11.50 4.11 4.90
CA GLY A 55 -12.72 3.51 5.45
C GLY A 55 -13.11 4.09 6.82
N ASP A 56 -12.14 4.34 7.70
CA ASP A 56 -12.39 4.97 9.00
C ASP A 56 -12.87 6.42 8.86
N ARG A 57 -12.33 7.19 7.91
CA ARG A 57 -12.79 8.57 7.64
C ARG A 57 -14.24 8.58 7.16
N LEU A 58 -14.56 7.70 6.20
CA LEU A 58 -15.91 7.56 5.68
C LEU A 58 -16.90 7.06 6.76
N GLY A 59 -16.48 6.11 7.59
CA GLY A 59 -17.28 5.63 8.72
C GLY A 59 -17.59 6.74 9.74
N LYS A 60 -16.60 7.58 10.07
CA LYS A 60 -16.79 8.76 10.93
C LYS A 60 -17.74 9.79 10.31
N PHE A 61 -17.67 9.97 8.99
CA PHE A 61 -18.56 10.87 8.25
C PHE A 61 -20.01 10.38 8.37
N GLU A 62 -20.29 9.12 8.00
CA GLU A 62 -21.64 8.55 8.08
C GLU A 62 -22.19 8.52 9.50
N ALA A 63 -21.38 8.09 10.48
CA ALA A 63 -21.79 8.07 11.89
C ALA A 63 -22.09 9.48 12.43
N GLY A 64 -21.28 10.47 12.03
CA GLY A 64 -21.47 11.86 12.40
C GLY A 64 -22.78 12.41 11.83
N ARG A 65 -23.07 12.17 10.55
CA ARG A 65 -24.33 12.58 9.90
C ARG A 65 -25.55 12.01 10.62
N ALA A 66 -25.50 10.74 11.02
CA ALA A 66 -26.58 10.07 11.73
C ALA A 66 -26.81 10.59 13.17
N SER A 67 -25.80 11.18 13.81
CA SER A 67 -25.83 11.53 15.23
C SER A 67 -25.73 13.05 15.53
N ALA A 68 -25.61 13.87 14.49
CA ALA A 68 -25.33 15.30 14.61
C ALA A 68 -26.46 16.11 15.26
N THR A 69 -26.36 16.30 16.58
CA THR A 69 -27.41 16.88 17.41
C THR A 69 -26.96 18.06 18.27
N ASP A 70 -25.66 18.20 18.60
CA ASP A 70 -25.18 19.32 19.42
C ASP A 70 -25.05 20.61 18.58
N PRO A 71 -25.89 21.63 18.81
CA PRO A 71 -25.84 22.87 18.04
C PRO A 71 -24.55 23.68 18.23
N ARG A 72 -23.70 23.34 19.20
CA ARG A 72 -22.42 24.03 19.46
C ARG A 72 -21.24 23.40 18.73
N TYR A 73 -21.43 22.23 18.13
CA TYR A 73 -20.38 21.54 17.39
C TYR A 73 -20.40 21.97 15.92
N ASP A 74 -19.21 22.26 15.38
CA ASP A 74 -19.03 22.66 13.99
C ASP A 74 -19.02 21.44 13.07
N TYR A 75 -20.22 20.91 12.81
CA TYR A 75 -20.40 19.74 11.95
C TYR A 75 -20.08 20.04 10.48
N GLU A 76 -20.24 21.27 10.02
CA GLU A 76 -19.94 21.69 8.65
C GLU A 76 -18.45 21.50 8.37
N SER A 77 -17.59 22.12 9.19
CA SER A 77 -16.13 21.97 9.05
C SER A 77 -15.69 20.52 9.27
N TYR A 78 -16.33 19.80 10.20
CA TYR A 78 -15.98 18.41 10.50
C TYR A 78 -16.24 17.48 9.30
N PHE A 79 -17.41 17.58 8.66
CA PHE A 79 -17.74 16.73 7.50
C PHE A 79 -16.87 17.03 6.29
N THR A 80 -16.66 18.31 5.99
CA THR A 80 -15.76 18.73 4.92
C THR A 80 -14.34 18.22 5.18
N ALA A 81 -13.82 18.36 6.40
CA ALA A 81 -12.50 17.83 6.73
C ALA A 81 -12.39 16.32 6.54
N LEU A 82 -13.37 15.53 6.98
CA LEU A 82 -13.34 14.08 6.80
C LEU A 82 -13.33 13.66 5.33
N LEU A 83 -14.12 14.34 4.49
CA LEU A 83 -14.15 14.06 3.04
C LEU A 83 -12.86 14.49 2.36
N THR A 84 -12.28 15.65 2.73
CA THR A 84 -10.95 16.07 2.25
C THR A 84 -9.88 15.05 2.60
N GLN A 85 -9.83 14.58 3.85
CA GLN A 85 -8.88 13.54 4.26
C GLN A 85 -9.10 12.22 3.51
N TYR A 86 -10.36 11.85 3.26
CA TYR A 86 -10.71 10.67 2.47
C TYR A 86 -10.16 10.74 1.03
N ILE A 87 -10.33 11.90 0.37
CA ILE A 87 -9.80 12.17 -0.97
C ILE A 87 -8.28 12.08 -0.97
N GLU A 88 -7.61 12.79 -0.04
CA GLU A 88 -6.14 12.80 0.07
C GLU A 88 -5.57 11.37 0.23
N LEU A 89 -6.24 10.52 1.02
CA LEU A 89 -5.84 9.11 1.21
C LEU A 89 -6.00 8.27 -0.06
N ASN A 90 -7.04 8.49 -0.85
CA ASN A 90 -7.24 7.78 -2.11
C ASN A 90 -6.25 8.25 -3.18
N ASP A 91 -5.99 9.55 -3.27
CA ASP A 91 -4.97 10.12 -4.16
C ASP A 91 -3.59 9.51 -3.85
N GLU A 92 -3.18 9.49 -2.57
CA GLU A 92 -1.93 8.84 -2.17
C GLU A 92 -1.91 7.33 -2.49
N MET A 93 -3.03 6.63 -2.27
CA MET A 93 -3.15 5.22 -2.61
C MET A 93 -3.03 4.98 -4.12
N LYS A 94 -3.61 5.87 -4.93
CA LYS A 94 -3.54 5.83 -6.40
C LYS A 94 -2.10 6.06 -6.86
N ASP A 95 -1.42 7.09 -6.36
CA ASP A 95 -0.01 7.35 -6.66
C ASP A 95 0.88 6.16 -6.29
N TRP A 96 0.62 5.53 -5.14
CA TRP A 96 1.30 4.30 -4.74
C TRP A 96 1.05 3.13 -5.71
N ILE A 97 -0.20 2.94 -6.14
CA ILE A 97 -0.55 1.92 -7.14
C ILE A 97 0.19 2.17 -8.45
N GLU A 98 0.25 3.41 -8.92
CA GLU A 98 0.93 3.78 -10.16
C GLU A 98 2.45 3.52 -10.06
N ASP A 99 3.13 4.02 -9.02
CA ASP A 99 4.57 3.79 -8.81
C ASP A 99 4.91 2.30 -8.73
N GLN A 100 4.11 1.52 -7.98
CA GLN A 100 4.35 0.08 -7.85
C GLN A 100 4.01 -0.68 -9.13
N HIS A 101 3.03 -0.23 -9.91
CA HIS A 101 2.75 -0.80 -11.22
C HIS A 101 3.96 -0.63 -12.15
N GLU A 102 4.56 0.57 -12.19
CA GLU A 102 5.75 0.86 -12.99
C GLU A 102 6.97 0.05 -12.54
N ARG A 103 7.17 -0.11 -11.23
CA ARG A 103 8.27 -0.92 -10.65
C ARG A 103 8.03 -2.42 -10.74
N GLY A 104 6.80 -2.85 -11.06
CA GLY A 104 6.43 -4.26 -11.11
C GLY A 104 6.24 -4.93 -9.76
N GLY A 105 5.89 -4.16 -8.72
CA GLY A 105 5.47 -4.70 -7.43
C GLY A 105 4.21 -5.57 -7.56
N ASP A 106 4.14 -6.67 -6.82
CA ASP A 106 2.93 -7.50 -6.79
C ASP A 106 1.88 -6.84 -5.88
N MET A 107 0.80 -6.34 -6.47
CA MET A 107 -0.26 -5.63 -5.74
C MET A 107 -1.58 -6.40 -5.78
N ARG A 108 -1.62 -7.61 -6.35
CA ARG A 108 -2.88 -8.32 -6.61
C ARG A 108 -3.72 -8.51 -5.34
N GLY A 109 -3.08 -8.74 -4.20
CA GLY A 109 -3.78 -8.85 -2.91
C GLY A 109 -4.50 -7.56 -2.52
N GLY A 110 -3.83 -6.41 -2.63
CA GLY A 110 -4.36 -5.10 -2.30
C GLY A 110 -5.41 -4.61 -3.31
N LEU A 111 -5.09 -4.70 -4.61
CA LEU A 111 -6.01 -4.34 -5.69
C LEU A 111 -7.32 -5.13 -5.62
N LYS A 112 -7.26 -6.42 -5.27
CA LYS A 112 -8.47 -7.22 -5.07
C LYS A 112 -9.30 -6.69 -3.90
N ALA A 113 -8.67 -6.35 -2.78
CA ALA A 113 -9.37 -5.79 -1.62
C ALA A 113 -10.04 -4.44 -1.97
N LEU A 114 -9.32 -3.57 -2.67
CA LEU A 114 -9.85 -2.29 -3.15
C LEU A 114 -11.06 -2.48 -4.07
N LEU A 115 -10.97 -3.38 -5.05
CA LEU A 115 -12.07 -3.68 -5.97
C LEU A 115 -13.28 -4.37 -5.31
N GLU A 116 -13.10 -4.95 -4.12
CA GLU A 116 -14.18 -5.56 -3.34
C GLU A 116 -14.85 -4.56 -2.37
N GLN A 117 -14.08 -3.66 -1.77
CA GLN A 117 -14.56 -2.73 -0.75
C GLN A 117 -14.95 -1.37 -1.33
N GLY A 118 -14.21 -0.85 -2.30
CA GLY A 118 -14.44 0.47 -2.87
C GLY A 118 -15.85 0.64 -3.47
N PRO A 119 -16.46 -0.34 -4.16
CA PRO A 119 -17.86 -0.21 -4.59
C PRO A 119 -18.85 0.01 -3.44
N LYS A 120 -18.58 -0.55 -2.25
CA LYS A 120 -19.41 -0.35 -1.05
C LYS A 120 -19.22 1.06 -0.48
N GLN A 121 -17.99 1.56 -0.46
CA GLN A 121 -17.69 2.94 -0.06
C GLN A 121 -18.32 3.95 -1.03
N LEU A 122 -18.30 3.66 -2.33
CA LEU A 122 -18.95 4.48 -3.35
C LEU A 122 -20.48 4.51 -3.16
N GLU A 123 -21.08 3.38 -2.80
CA GLU A 123 -22.51 3.30 -2.45
C GLU A 123 -22.83 4.16 -1.21
N GLN A 124 -21.97 4.17 -0.19
CA GLN A 124 -22.14 5.04 0.98
C GLN A 124 -22.09 6.52 0.61
N LEU A 125 -21.09 6.95 -0.16
CA LEU A 125 -20.98 8.34 -0.63
C LEU A 125 -22.19 8.77 -1.48
N ARG A 126 -22.63 7.91 -2.41
CA ARG A 126 -23.85 8.18 -3.22
C ARG A 126 -25.11 8.18 -2.36
N GLY A 127 -25.17 7.33 -1.34
CA GLY A 127 -26.25 7.34 -0.36
C GLY A 127 -26.34 8.67 0.39
N ALA A 128 -25.19 9.28 0.71
CA ALA A 128 -25.10 10.60 1.30
C ALA A 128 -25.59 11.73 0.38
N GLU A 129 -25.31 11.62 -0.91
CA GLU A 129 -25.78 12.57 -1.93
C GLU A 129 -27.31 12.46 -2.11
N GLN A 130 -27.84 11.24 -2.14
CA GLN A 130 -29.26 10.97 -2.34
C GLN A 130 -30.12 11.29 -1.12
N ASN A 131 -29.54 11.22 0.07
CA ASN A 131 -30.22 11.49 1.34
C ASN A 131 -29.51 12.63 2.08
N PRO A 132 -29.69 13.89 1.64
CA PRO A 132 -29.00 15.03 2.23
C PRO A 132 -29.49 15.29 3.65
N ASP A 133 -28.56 15.59 4.56
CA ASP A 133 -28.89 16.10 5.89
C ASP A 133 -28.84 17.64 5.94
N LYS A 134 -29.09 18.21 7.12
CA LYS A 134 -29.17 19.67 7.30
C LYS A 134 -27.85 20.41 7.04
N TYR A 135 -26.71 19.72 7.03
CA TYR A 135 -25.38 20.28 6.75
C TYR A 135 -24.94 20.03 5.30
N TYR A 136 -25.73 19.33 4.49
CA TYR A 136 -25.35 18.90 3.14
C TYR A 136 -24.75 20.02 2.27
N ALA A 137 -25.32 21.21 2.30
CA ALA A 137 -24.84 22.34 1.52
C ALA A 137 -23.38 22.74 1.82
N SER A 138 -22.86 22.43 3.01
CA SER A 138 -21.49 22.75 3.42
C SER A 138 -20.45 21.78 2.85
N TYR A 139 -20.83 20.51 2.65
CA TYR A 139 -19.91 19.45 2.27
C TYR A 139 -20.21 18.83 0.90
N SER A 140 -21.29 19.26 0.21
CA SER A 140 -21.75 18.63 -1.04
C SER A 140 -20.69 18.62 -2.14
N HIS A 141 -19.85 19.65 -2.22
CA HIS A 141 -18.77 19.70 -3.20
C HIS A 141 -17.69 18.66 -2.89
N SER A 142 -17.21 18.60 -1.65
CA SER A 142 -16.24 17.58 -1.22
C SER A 142 -16.80 16.17 -1.33
N LEU A 143 -18.12 15.99 -1.20
CA LEU A 143 -18.76 14.69 -1.41
C LEU A 143 -18.70 14.28 -2.88
N GLN A 144 -18.97 15.21 -3.80
CA GLN A 144 -18.86 14.97 -5.24
C GLN A 144 -17.42 14.66 -5.64
N ASP A 145 -16.46 15.44 -5.13
CA ASP A 145 -15.03 15.20 -5.37
C ASP A 145 -14.62 13.80 -4.85
N ALA A 146 -15.08 13.39 -3.67
CA ALA A 146 -14.82 12.05 -3.13
C ALA A 146 -15.45 10.91 -3.97
N ILE A 147 -16.63 11.14 -4.57
CA ILE A 147 -17.27 10.19 -5.48
C ILE A 147 -16.45 10.04 -6.76
N ASP A 148 -16.02 11.17 -7.34
CA ASP A 148 -15.25 11.20 -8.58
C ASP A 148 -13.86 10.58 -8.38
N ASP A 149 -13.17 10.98 -7.32
CA ASP A 149 -11.87 10.44 -6.92
C ASP A 149 -11.90 8.91 -6.71
N LEU A 150 -12.82 8.39 -5.90
CA LEU A 150 -12.92 6.95 -5.69
C LEU A 150 -13.30 6.21 -6.99
N THR A 151 -14.14 6.82 -7.84
CA THR A 151 -14.50 6.25 -9.14
C THR A 151 -13.28 6.11 -10.04
N ASP A 152 -12.44 7.14 -10.13
CA ASP A 152 -11.20 7.11 -10.91
C ASP A 152 -10.19 6.12 -10.33
N THR A 153 -10.03 6.11 -9.00
CA THR A 153 -9.20 5.14 -8.28
C THR A 153 -9.61 3.70 -8.56
N LEU A 154 -10.91 3.40 -8.62
CA LEU A 154 -11.42 2.06 -8.95
C LEU A 154 -11.17 1.65 -10.41
N ASP A 155 -11.26 2.59 -11.35
CA ASP A 155 -10.91 2.35 -12.76
C ASP A 155 -9.41 2.08 -12.92
N GLY A 156 -8.57 2.90 -12.29
CA GLY A 156 -7.12 2.71 -12.21
C GLY A 156 -6.74 1.35 -11.62
N ALA A 157 -7.34 0.99 -10.48
CA ALA A 157 -7.12 -0.30 -9.83
C ALA A 157 -7.55 -1.49 -10.71
N SER A 158 -8.66 -1.36 -11.45
CA SER A 158 -9.12 -2.38 -12.39
C SER A 158 -8.12 -2.60 -13.54
N LYS A 159 -7.60 -1.50 -14.10
CA LYS A 159 -6.56 -1.56 -15.14
C LYS A 159 -5.28 -2.20 -14.63
N ALA A 160 -4.79 -1.76 -13.46
CA ALA A 160 -3.59 -2.30 -12.83
C ALA A 160 -3.72 -3.80 -12.53
N MET A 161 -4.88 -4.24 -12.01
CA MET A 161 -5.16 -5.65 -11.73
C MET A 161 -5.07 -6.49 -13.02
N ASN A 162 -5.74 -6.06 -14.07
CA ASN A 162 -5.75 -6.78 -15.35
C ASN A 162 -4.33 -6.89 -15.94
N ALA A 163 -3.53 -5.81 -15.85
CA ALA A 163 -2.13 -5.82 -16.27
C ALA A 163 -1.30 -6.83 -15.48
N GLN A 164 -1.44 -6.87 -14.15
CA GLN A 164 -0.72 -7.82 -13.30
C GLN A 164 -1.15 -9.27 -13.55
N VAL A 165 -2.44 -9.55 -13.71
CA VAL A 165 -2.92 -10.91 -14.04
C VAL A 165 -2.30 -11.40 -15.35
N LYS A 166 -2.23 -10.54 -16.37
CA LYS A 166 -1.57 -10.88 -17.64
C LYS A 166 -0.08 -11.16 -17.45
N ARG A 167 0.66 -10.22 -16.85
CA ARG A 167 2.12 -10.33 -16.66
C ARG A 167 2.51 -11.57 -15.85
N PHE A 168 1.87 -11.81 -14.71
CA PHE A 168 2.17 -12.99 -13.89
C PHE A 168 1.74 -14.30 -14.56
N GLY A 169 0.70 -14.26 -15.40
CA GLY A 169 0.30 -15.38 -16.24
C GLY A 169 1.37 -15.74 -17.29
N GLU A 170 1.97 -14.74 -17.93
CA GLU A 170 3.07 -14.88 -18.89
C GLU A 170 4.34 -15.40 -18.22
N LEU A 171 4.78 -14.77 -17.12
CA LEU A 171 5.93 -15.22 -16.32
C LEU A 171 5.80 -16.68 -15.88
N LYS A 172 4.62 -17.10 -15.44
CA LYS A 172 4.38 -18.51 -15.05
C LYS A 172 4.52 -19.48 -16.24
N ARG A 173 4.16 -19.05 -17.45
CA ARG A 173 4.32 -19.87 -18.66
C ARG A 173 5.81 -19.96 -19.05
N GLU A 174 6.53 -18.85 -19.01
CA GLU A 174 7.98 -18.80 -19.28
C GLU A 174 8.75 -19.69 -18.31
N GLN A 175 8.52 -19.54 -17.00
CA GLN A 175 9.13 -20.39 -15.98
C GLN A 175 8.86 -21.89 -16.21
N LYS A 176 7.65 -22.24 -16.69
CA LYS A 176 7.31 -23.63 -17.01
C LYS A 176 8.09 -24.15 -18.22
N LEU A 177 8.26 -23.33 -19.26
CA LEU A 177 9.05 -23.67 -20.44
C LEU A 177 10.53 -23.84 -20.08
N GLU A 178 11.10 -22.89 -19.33
CA GLU A 178 12.48 -22.96 -18.85
C GLU A 178 12.72 -24.22 -17.99
N ALA A 179 11.80 -24.54 -17.08
CA ALA A 179 11.88 -25.75 -16.27
C ALA A 179 11.82 -27.03 -17.12
N GLN A 180 11.04 -27.02 -18.21
CA GLN A 180 10.99 -28.13 -19.17
C GLN A 180 12.32 -28.27 -19.91
N GLU A 181 12.87 -27.18 -20.44
CA GLU A 181 14.16 -27.20 -21.13
C GLU A 181 15.31 -27.64 -20.22
N VAL A 182 15.36 -27.15 -18.98
CA VAL A 182 16.37 -27.58 -17.99
C VAL A 182 16.25 -29.09 -17.74
N LYS A 183 15.02 -29.61 -17.65
CA LYS A 183 14.78 -31.05 -17.49
C LYS A 183 15.20 -31.84 -18.72
N GLU A 184 15.02 -31.31 -19.92
CA GLU A 184 15.45 -31.94 -21.17
C GLU A 184 16.98 -31.96 -21.31
N ARG A 185 17.65 -30.82 -21.10
CA ARG A 185 19.12 -30.74 -21.05
C ARG A 185 19.71 -31.73 -20.04
N ALA A 186 19.14 -31.80 -18.83
CA ALA A 186 19.58 -32.76 -17.81
C ALA A 186 19.40 -34.23 -18.23
N LYS A 187 18.35 -34.55 -19.00
CA LYS A 187 18.16 -35.91 -19.55
C LYS A 187 19.18 -36.21 -20.64
N GLU A 188 19.47 -35.26 -21.52
CA GLU A 188 20.46 -35.41 -22.59
C GLU A 188 21.87 -35.60 -22.03
N ASP A 189 22.29 -34.79 -21.07
CA ASP A 189 23.60 -34.93 -20.42
C ASP A 189 23.72 -36.26 -19.69
N LYS A 190 22.64 -36.72 -19.03
CA LYS A 190 22.61 -38.05 -18.41
C LYS A 190 22.71 -39.17 -19.46
N LYS A 191 22.13 -39.00 -20.65
CA LYS A 191 22.24 -39.96 -21.76
C LYS A 191 23.67 -39.99 -22.29
N ARG A 192 24.26 -38.82 -22.57
CA ARG A 192 25.65 -38.66 -23.03
C ARG A 192 26.64 -39.28 -22.04
N GLY A 193 26.51 -38.98 -20.74
CA GLY A 193 27.36 -39.57 -19.71
C GLY A 193 27.22 -41.09 -19.58
N LYS A 194 26.03 -41.66 -19.82
CA LYS A 194 25.85 -43.12 -19.89
C LYS A 194 26.52 -43.72 -21.13
N GLU A 195 26.43 -43.05 -22.28
CA GLU A 195 27.06 -43.49 -23.54
C GLU A 195 28.59 -43.43 -23.44
N GLU A 196 29.14 -42.36 -22.89
CA GLU A 196 30.58 -42.20 -22.65
C GLU A 196 31.13 -43.29 -21.70
N LYS A 197 30.43 -43.57 -20.58
CA LYS A 197 30.79 -44.68 -19.67
C LYS A 197 30.78 -46.03 -20.38
N LYS A 198 29.81 -46.28 -21.27
CA LYS A 198 29.75 -47.52 -22.06
C LYS A 198 30.92 -47.61 -23.05
N LEU A 199 31.29 -46.49 -23.68
CA LEU A 199 32.40 -46.44 -24.63
C LEU A 199 33.73 -46.73 -23.92
N ARG A 200 34.02 -46.05 -22.80
CA ARG A 200 35.21 -46.29 -21.96
C ARG A 200 35.30 -47.74 -21.52
N LYS A 201 34.19 -48.36 -21.10
CA LYS A 201 34.17 -49.78 -20.71
C LYS A 201 34.47 -50.72 -21.89
N ARG A 202 34.05 -50.37 -23.11
CA ARG A 202 34.37 -51.14 -24.33
C ARG A 202 35.83 -50.98 -24.74
N GLU A 203 36.37 -49.76 -24.67
CA GLU A 203 37.78 -49.47 -24.95
C GLU A 203 38.69 -50.21 -23.96
N HIS A 204 38.38 -50.16 -22.66
CA HIS A 204 39.14 -50.88 -21.63
C HIS A 204 39.10 -52.41 -21.80
N LYS A 205 38.06 -52.94 -22.47
CA LYS A 205 37.91 -54.37 -22.78
C LYS A 205 38.57 -54.76 -24.12
N LYS A 206 38.87 -53.79 -24.99
CA LYS A 206 39.57 -53.97 -26.27
C LYS A 206 41.07 -53.62 -26.19
N GLY A 207 41.48 -52.82 -25.20
CA GLY A 207 42.87 -52.64 -24.80
C GLY A 207 43.42 -53.94 -24.18
N ILE A 208 44.66 -54.24 -24.50
CA ILE A 208 45.38 -55.51 -24.27
C ILE A 208 45.22 -56.04 -22.82
N PRO A 209 44.88 -57.33 -22.62
CA PRO A 209 45.06 -57.99 -21.33
C PRO A 209 46.56 -58.26 -21.13
N GLY A 210 47.19 -57.49 -20.24
CA GLY A 210 48.61 -57.65 -19.92
C GLY A 210 49.32 -56.33 -19.64
N ALA A 211 48.95 -55.67 -18.55
CA ALA A 211 49.96 -54.98 -17.74
C ALA A 211 49.94 -55.77 -16.44
N GLU A 212 50.92 -56.67 -16.31
CA GLU A 212 51.18 -57.39 -15.08
C GLU A 212 51.32 -56.38 -13.94
N ASP A 213 50.71 -56.73 -12.80
CA ASP A 213 51.00 -56.14 -11.52
C ASP A 213 52.49 -56.38 -11.22
N ASP A 214 53.36 -55.46 -11.63
CA ASP A 214 54.72 -55.36 -11.11
C ASP A 214 54.62 -54.82 -9.67
N ASN A 215 54.51 -55.76 -8.73
CA ASN A 215 54.67 -55.55 -7.30
C ASN A 215 56.17 -55.35 -6.98
N PRO A 216 56.63 -54.17 -6.55
CA PRO A 216 57.99 -54.03 -6.07
C PRO A 216 58.06 -54.47 -4.60
N ASN A 217 58.96 -55.41 -4.37
CA ASN A 217 59.38 -55.99 -3.10
C ASN A 217 59.74 -54.94 -2.04
#